data_AF-A0A8H7CR92-F1
#
_entry.id   AF-A0A8H7CR92-F1
#
_cell.length_a   1.000
_cell.length_b   1.000
_cell.length_c   1.000
_cell.angle_alpha   90.00
_cell.angle_beta   90.00
_cell.angle_gamma   90.00
#
_symmetry.space_group_name_H-M   'P 1'
#
loop_
_entity.id
_entity.type
_entity.pdbx_description
1 polymer ?
#
loop_
_entity_poly.entity_id
_entity_poly.type
_entity_poly.pdbx_seq_one_letter_code
_entity_poly.pdbx_strand_id
1 'polypeptide(L)'
;MSANTLIAFGSSSDSYFIGHGRRHFVENMPEGFMNHAKTDLNIGMTTWISINPATGFWVTYNVATGKFHFNANINETIRDHFTGANGKAAANFVSFPNCNDPGHFFVKGKDTGAWNAFLDNYFISKINVAKAELIDFDAGLTGMLFGKGKSYIMMFQTGFIANLDDDEVTTEEHPLYKVLAQYGSGWCIERGSSLCFYDSRFFYLKFKRPGQSEIKMHWNLPTHMNEKLLELRQLAEQPEEQMAMMQDEQAWMQVSQMRMNAELQMSNMMANMMHRGGLGILAAASGGNVEVVERYY
;
A
#
# COMPACT_ATOMS: atom_id res chain seq x y z
N MET A 1 3.24 15.51 13.74
CA MET A 1 2.51 15.27 12.48
C MET A 1 1.00 15.24 12.74
N SER A 2 0.14 15.26 11.72
CA SER A 2 -1.28 14.97 11.89
C SER A 2 -1.49 13.47 12.13
N ALA A 3 -2.47 13.12 12.97
CA ALA A 3 -2.82 11.73 13.24
C ALA A 3 -3.24 10.99 11.97
N ASN A 4 -2.75 9.75 11.79
CA ASN A 4 -3.10 8.92 10.64
C ASN A 4 -4.58 8.49 10.71
N THR A 5 -5.26 8.53 9.58
CA THR A 5 -6.64 8.02 9.43
C THR A 5 -6.64 6.85 8.45
N LEU A 6 -7.37 5.79 8.78
CA LEU A 6 -7.59 4.63 7.92
C LEU A 6 -9.07 4.29 7.92
N ILE A 7 -9.63 4.09 6.73
CA ILE A 7 -11.01 3.65 6.56
C ILE A 7 -11.01 2.47 5.61
N ALA A 8 -11.68 1.40 5.99
CA ALA A 8 -11.84 0.23 5.14
C ALA A 8 -13.33 -0.18 5.14
N PHE A 9 -13.89 -0.31 3.95
CA PHE A 9 -15.25 -0.80 3.75
C PHE A 9 -15.24 -2.31 3.63
N GLY A 10 -16.15 -2.98 4.34
CA GLY A 10 -16.44 -4.38 4.16
C GLY A 10 -17.44 -4.61 3.03
N SER A 11 -18.10 -5.77 3.08
CA SER A 11 -19.07 -6.20 2.06
C SER A 11 -20.43 -5.49 2.13
N SER A 12 -20.73 -4.78 3.22
CA SER A 12 -22.05 -4.20 3.51
C SER A 12 -21.95 -2.92 4.36
N SER A 13 -23.06 -2.18 4.49
CA SER A 13 -23.12 -0.89 5.21
C SER A 13 -22.82 -0.96 6.71
N ASP A 14 -22.95 -2.14 7.30
CA ASP A 14 -22.69 -2.45 8.70
C ASP A 14 -21.34 -3.15 8.90
N SER A 15 -20.58 -3.39 7.83
CA SER A 15 -19.26 -4.03 7.86
C SER A 15 -18.18 -3.02 7.51
N TYR A 16 -17.42 -2.54 8.50
CA TYR A 16 -16.41 -1.51 8.28
C TYR A 16 -15.36 -1.41 9.39
N PHE A 17 -14.28 -0.70 9.05
CA PHE A 17 -13.23 -0.27 9.97
C PHE A 17 -12.96 1.23 9.82
N ILE A 18 -12.85 1.94 10.94
CA ILE A 18 -12.41 3.34 11.00
C ILE A 18 -11.36 3.47 12.09
N GLY A 19 -10.18 3.94 11.72
CA GLY A 19 -9.09 4.25 12.64
C GLY A 19 -8.66 5.70 12.51
N HIS A 20 -8.37 6.35 13.64
CA HIS A 20 -7.74 7.67 13.67
C HIS A 20 -6.80 7.78 14.87
N GLY A 21 -5.54 8.19 14.62
CA GLY A 21 -4.51 8.26 15.67
C GLY A 21 -4.20 6.87 16.21
N ARG A 22 -4.45 6.64 17.51
CA ARG A 22 -4.27 5.35 18.18
C ARG A 22 -5.57 4.55 18.34
N ARG A 23 -6.72 5.18 18.08
CA ARG A 23 -8.05 4.63 18.40
C ARG A 23 -8.75 4.17 17.12
N HIS A 24 -9.52 3.10 17.22
CA HIS A 24 -10.32 2.60 16.11
C HIS A 24 -11.69 2.12 16.56
N PHE A 25 -12.56 1.94 15.57
CA PHE A 25 -13.83 1.24 15.65
C PHE A 25 -13.89 0.22 14.52
N VAL A 26 -14.39 -0.97 14.82
CA VAL A 26 -14.53 -2.07 13.87
C VAL A 26 -15.86 -2.77 14.11
N GLU A 27 -16.62 -2.99 13.04
CA GLU A 27 -17.96 -3.56 13.12
C GLU A 27 -18.20 -4.53 11.95
N ASN A 28 -18.76 -5.72 12.26
CA ASN A 28 -19.11 -6.81 11.34
C ASN A 28 -18.09 -7.11 10.23
N MET A 29 -16.82 -6.85 10.50
CA MET A 29 -15.70 -7.25 9.64
C MET A 29 -15.42 -8.74 9.82
N PRO A 30 -14.69 -9.39 8.89
CA PRO A 30 -14.29 -10.78 9.06
C PRO A 30 -13.63 -11.01 10.43
N GLU A 31 -13.99 -12.10 11.12
CA GLU A 31 -13.60 -12.32 12.53
C GLU A 31 -12.08 -12.22 12.74
N GLY A 32 -11.28 -12.80 11.84
CA GLY A 32 -9.83 -12.70 11.89
C GLY A 32 -9.32 -11.26 11.83
N PHE A 33 -10.00 -10.39 11.08
CA PHE A 33 -9.68 -8.96 11.04
C PHE A 33 -10.11 -8.26 12.33
N MET A 34 -11.30 -8.55 12.85
CA MET A 34 -11.75 -7.97 14.12
C MET A 34 -10.80 -8.31 15.28
N ASN A 35 -10.30 -9.54 15.32
CA ASN A 35 -9.30 -9.96 16.29
C ASN A 35 -8.00 -9.18 16.10
N HIS A 36 -7.47 -9.15 14.87
CA HIS A 36 -6.27 -8.38 14.56
C HIS A 36 -6.39 -6.89 14.91
N ALA A 37 -7.54 -6.27 14.61
CA ALA A 37 -7.84 -4.87 14.94
C ALA A 37 -7.73 -4.63 16.44
N LYS A 38 -8.30 -5.53 17.26
CA LYS A 38 -8.32 -5.41 18.72
C LYS A 38 -6.98 -5.71 19.38
N THR A 39 -6.16 -6.59 18.82
CA THR A 39 -4.95 -7.10 19.48
C THR A 39 -3.66 -6.42 19.00
N ASP A 40 -3.50 -6.26 17.69
CA ASP A 40 -2.17 -6.00 17.11
C ASP A 40 -2.14 -4.82 16.12
N LEU A 41 -3.30 -4.36 15.66
CA LEU A 41 -3.36 -3.31 14.65
C LEU A 41 -2.96 -1.96 15.24
N ASN A 42 -1.76 -1.50 14.88
CA ASN A 42 -1.33 -0.13 15.14
C ASN A 42 -1.66 0.76 13.94
N ILE A 43 -2.63 1.65 14.09
CA ILE A 43 -3.12 2.56 13.04
C ILE A 43 -2.03 3.53 12.61
N GLY A 44 -1.24 4.07 13.55
CA GLY A 44 -0.13 4.98 13.25
C GLY A 44 0.93 4.35 12.35
N MET A 45 1.10 3.02 12.44
CA MET A 45 2.07 2.27 11.66
C MET A 45 1.47 1.52 10.46
N THR A 46 0.15 1.53 10.30
CA THR A 46 -0.52 0.86 9.20
C THR A 46 -0.70 1.82 8.03
N THR A 47 -0.18 1.47 6.86
CA THR A 47 -0.24 2.34 5.68
C THR A 47 -1.58 2.20 4.94
N TRP A 48 -2.10 0.98 4.86
CA TRP A 48 -3.33 0.66 4.15
C TRP A 48 -3.92 -0.66 4.66
N ILE A 49 -5.21 -0.83 4.38
CA ILE A 49 -5.99 -2.03 4.65
C ILE A 49 -6.73 -2.36 3.36
N SER A 50 -6.67 -3.61 2.92
CA SER A 50 -7.47 -4.09 1.79
C SER A 50 -8.28 -5.30 2.20
N ILE A 51 -9.52 -5.34 1.75
CA ILE A 51 -10.50 -6.38 2.07
C ILE A 51 -11.08 -6.86 0.75
N ASN A 52 -11.15 -8.17 0.58
CA ASN A 52 -11.90 -8.78 -0.50
C ASN A 52 -13.37 -8.93 -0.03
N PRO A 53 -14.32 -8.22 -0.64
CA PRO A 53 -15.71 -8.21 -0.18
C PRO A 53 -16.42 -9.55 -0.37
N ALA A 54 -15.98 -10.40 -1.29
CA ALA A 54 -16.62 -11.69 -1.56
C ALA A 54 -16.18 -12.80 -0.59
N THR A 55 -14.93 -12.75 -0.10
CA THR A 55 -14.36 -13.81 0.76
C THR A 55 -14.12 -13.40 2.19
N GLY A 56 -14.11 -12.10 2.48
CA GLY A 56 -13.62 -11.58 3.76
C GLY A 56 -12.11 -11.76 3.95
N PHE A 57 -11.34 -12.05 2.89
CA PHE A 57 -9.89 -11.97 2.97
C PHE A 57 -9.48 -10.54 3.23
N TRP A 58 -8.43 -10.37 4.03
CA TRP A 58 -7.96 -9.05 4.39
C TRP A 58 -6.45 -9.06 4.50
N VAL A 59 -5.86 -7.91 4.19
CA VAL A 59 -4.44 -7.67 4.27
C VAL A 59 -4.22 -6.27 4.81
N THR A 60 -3.32 -6.15 5.78
CA THR A 60 -2.79 -4.89 6.27
C THR A 60 -1.28 -4.86 6.09
N TYR A 61 -0.71 -3.68 5.93
CA TYR A 61 0.73 -3.50 5.84
C TYR A 61 1.22 -2.57 6.95
N ASN A 62 2.09 -3.11 7.80
CA ASN A 62 2.71 -2.38 8.89
C ASN A 62 4.08 -1.86 8.44
N VAL A 63 4.20 -0.54 8.28
CA VAL A 63 5.43 0.12 7.82
C VAL A 63 6.57 0.02 8.84
N ALA A 64 6.24 -0.03 10.13
CA ALA A 64 7.22 -0.12 11.20
C ALA A 64 7.91 -1.48 11.22
N THR A 65 7.18 -2.57 10.96
CA THR A 65 7.76 -3.91 10.89
C THR A 65 8.20 -4.30 9.49
N GLY A 66 7.65 -3.65 8.44
CA GLY A 66 7.82 -4.05 7.05
C GLY A 66 7.11 -5.37 6.74
N LYS A 67 6.10 -5.74 7.54
CA LYS A 67 5.39 -7.02 7.44
C LYS A 67 3.92 -6.82 7.06
N PHE A 68 3.42 -7.81 6.35
CA PHE A 68 2.00 -7.98 6.09
C PHE A 68 1.34 -8.74 7.24
N HIS A 69 0.12 -8.34 7.59
CA HIS A 69 -0.79 -9.16 8.39
C HIS A 69 -1.99 -9.50 7.54
N PHE A 70 -2.41 -10.75 7.56
CA PHE A 70 -3.49 -11.27 6.72
C PHE A 70 -4.10 -12.51 7.36
N ASN A 71 -5.28 -12.93 6.88
CA ASN A 71 -5.90 -14.17 7.34
C ASN A 71 -5.15 -15.41 6.84
N ALA A 72 -5.02 -16.44 7.69
CA ALA A 72 -4.29 -17.67 7.34
C ALA A 72 -4.82 -18.40 6.08
N ASN A 73 -6.09 -18.20 5.74
CA ASN A 73 -6.78 -18.87 4.63
C ASN A 73 -6.64 -18.15 3.28
N ILE A 74 -5.76 -17.15 3.17
CA ILE A 74 -5.52 -16.48 1.88
C ILE A 74 -4.92 -17.45 0.86
N ASN A 75 -5.29 -17.28 -0.42
CA ASN A 75 -4.77 -18.10 -1.52
C ASN A 75 -3.23 -18.11 -1.52
N GLU A 76 -2.62 -19.28 -1.74
CA GLU A 76 -1.17 -19.44 -1.71
C GLU A 76 -0.43 -18.56 -2.73
N THR A 77 -0.99 -18.36 -3.92
CA THR A 77 -0.41 -17.47 -4.94
C THR A 77 -0.35 -16.03 -4.45
N ILE A 78 -1.40 -15.57 -3.77
CA ILE A 78 -1.46 -14.24 -3.16
C ILE A 78 -0.46 -14.15 -2.00
N ARG A 79 -0.36 -15.21 -1.18
CA ARG A 79 0.60 -15.32 -0.08
C ARG A 79 2.05 -15.23 -0.55
N ASP A 80 2.39 -15.94 -1.63
CA ASP A 80 3.73 -15.93 -2.23
C ASP A 80 4.13 -14.54 -2.68
N HIS A 81 3.17 -13.75 -3.19
CA HIS A 81 3.37 -12.35 -3.50
C HIS A 81 3.68 -11.49 -2.26
N PHE A 82 3.14 -11.80 -1.08
CA PHE A 82 3.51 -11.06 0.14
C PHE A 82 4.94 -11.36 0.58
N THR A 83 5.35 -12.62 0.55
CA THR A 83 6.63 -13.06 1.11
C THR A 83 7.77 -13.04 0.11
N GLY A 84 7.47 -12.86 -1.18
CA GLY A 84 8.44 -13.05 -2.26
C GLY A 84 8.87 -14.52 -2.42
N ALA A 85 8.04 -15.45 -1.97
CA ALA A 85 8.31 -16.87 -2.09
C ALA A 85 8.11 -17.34 -3.54
N ASN A 86 8.63 -18.52 -3.88
CA ASN A 86 8.41 -19.17 -5.18
C ASN A 86 8.75 -18.29 -6.40
N GLY A 87 9.82 -17.47 -6.27
CA GLY A 87 10.31 -16.59 -7.33
C GLY A 87 9.44 -15.34 -7.56
N LYS A 88 8.48 -15.04 -6.68
CA LYS A 88 7.69 -13.80 -6.74
C LYS A 88 8.46 -12.64 -6.12
N ALA A 89 8.25 -11.43 -6.64
CA ALA A 89 8.72 -10.22 -5.96
C ALA A 89 7.83 -9.94 -4.74
N ALA A 90 8.44 -9.61 -3.61
CA ALA A 90 7.71 -9.24 -2.40
C ALA A 90 6.85 -7.98 -2.66
N ALA A 91 5.59 -8.05 -2.26
CA ALA A 91 4.62 -6.99 -2.45
C ALA A 91 4.93 -5.78 -1.56
N ASN A 92 4.39 -4.64 -1.96
CA ASN A 92 4.38 -3.38 -1.22
C ASN A 92 2.95 -2.83 -1.09
N PHE A 93 2.08 -3.19 -2.04
CA PHE A 93 0.66 -2.86 -2.01
C PHE A 93 -0.13 -4.00 -2.63
N VAL A 94 -1.25 -4.37 -2.01
CA VAL A 94 -2.18 -5.38 -2.51
C VAL A 94 -3.60 -4.88 -2.37
N SER A 95 -4.41 -5.12 -3.40
CA SER A 95 -5.82 -4.79 -3.39
C SER A 95 -6.67 -5.84 -4.11
N PHE A 96 -7.96 -5.87 -3.75
CA PHE A 96 -8.93 -6.83 -4.28
C PHE A 96 -10.07 -6.08 -4.98
N PRO A 97 -10.46 -6.49 -6.20
CA PRO A 97 -11.64 -5.95 -6.86
C PRO A 97 -12.93 -6.46 -6.21
N ASN A 98 -14.03 -5.75 -6.49
CA ASN A 98 -15.37 -6.20 -6.14
C ASN A 98 -15.85 -7.24 -7.15
N CYS A 99 -15.50 -8.50 -6.95
CA CYS A 99 -15.93 -9.59 -7.81
C CYS A 99 -16.22 -10.87 -7.03
N ASN A 100 -17.06 -11.72 -7.61
CA ASN A 100 -17.43 -13.01 -7.01
C ASN A 100 -16.28 -14.04 -7.05
N ASP A 101 -15.29 -13.85 -7.94
CA ASP A 101 -14.13 -14.73 -8.00
C ASP A 101 -13.13 -14.37 -6.89
N PRO A 102 -12.88 -15.28 -5.93
CA PRO A 102 -11.95 -15.04 -4.82
C PRO A 102 -10.49 -14.94 -5.25
N GLY A 103 -10.17 -15.38 -6.46
CA GLY A 103 -8.82 -15.41 -7.00
C GLY A 103 -8.33 -14.06 -7.52
N HIS A 104 -9.20 -13.10 -7.77
CA HIS A 104 -8.78 -11.83 -8.35
C HIS A 104 -8.05 -10.92 -7.35
N PHE A 105 -6.95 -10.33 -7.80
CA PHE A 105 -6.12 -9.42 -7.02
C PHE A 105 -5.29 -8.49 -7.92
N PHE A 106 -4.84 -7.40 -7.32
CA PHE A 106 -3.76 -6.55 -7.85
C PHE A 106 -2.64 -6.47 -6.81
N VAL A 107 -1.39 -6.63 -7.24
CA VAL A 107 -0.19 -6.55 -6.42
C VAL A 107 0.82 -5.62 -7.05
N LYS A 108 1.38 -4.70 -6.26
CA LYS A 108 2.56 -3.91 -6.62
C LYS A 108 3.78 -4.43 -5.86
N GLY A 109 4.84 -4.81 -6.57
CA GLY A 109 6.12 -5.24 -6.00
C GLY A 109 6.90 -4.10 -5.34
N LYS A 110 7.71 -4.43 -4.33
CA LYS A 110 8.53 -3.51 -3.53
C LYS A 110 9.77 -3.03 -4.29
N ASP A 111 10.60 -3.95 -4.78
CA ASP A 111 11.96 -3.61 -5.24
C ASP A 111 12.08 -3.48 -6.76
N THR A 112 11.24 -4.19 -7.52
CA THR A 112 11.38 -4.26 -8.99
C THR A 112 10.62 -3.16 -9.74
N GLY A 113 9.78 -2.37 -9.07
CA GLY A 113 8.86 -1.49 -9.77
C GLY A 113 7.72 -2.24 -10.50
N ALA A 114 7.79 -3.56 -10.65
CA ALA A 114 6.77 -4.34 -11.34
C ALA A 114 5.46 -4.43 -10.53
N TRP A 115 4.37 -4.65 -11.26
CA TRP A 115 3.06 -5.04 -10.71
C TRP A 115 2.63 -6.38 -11.34
N ASN A 116 1.76 -7.09 -10.66
CA ASN A 116 1.12 -8.31 -11.15
C ASN A 116 -0.35 -8.28 -10.77
N ALA A 117 -1.22 -8.81 -11.62
CA ALA A 117 -2.64 -8.84 -11.34
C ALA A 117 -3.30 -10.05 -11.99
N PHE A 118 -4.28 -10.61 -11.29
CA PHE A 118 -5.27 -11.51 -11.86
C PHE A 118 -6.61 -10.80 -11.70
N LEU A 119 -7.16 -10.26 -12.79
CA LEU A 119 -8.37 -9.42 -12.76
C LEU A 119 -9.26 -9.81 -13.93
N ASP A 120 -10.54 -9.44 -13.82
CA ASP A 120 -11.48 -9.53 -14.94
C ASP A 120 -10.92 -8.82 -16.18
N ASN A 121 -11.21 -9.38 -17.36
CA ASN A 121 -10.81 -8.85 -18.66
C ASN A 121 -11.13 -7.37 -18.84
N TYR A 122 -12.22 -6.89 -18.23
CA TYR A 122 -12.54 -5.46 -18.24
C TYR A 122 -11.38 -4.63 -17.66
N PHE A 123 -10.93 -4.93 -16.44
CA PHE A 123 -9.85 -4.17 -15.79
C PHE A 123 -8.52 -4.32 -16.52
N ILE A 124 -8.19 -5.53 -16.99
CA ILE A 124 -6.97 -5.78 -17.76
C ILE A 124 -6.96 -4.96 -19.06
N SER A 125 -8.08 -4.89 -19.77
CA SER A 125 -8.19 -4.11 -21.00
C SER A 125 -7.93 -2.62 -20.74
N LYS A 126 -8.45 -2.08 -19.64
CA LYS A 126 -8.28 -0.67 -19.28
C LYS A 126 -6.87 -0.36 -18.81
N ILE A 127 -6.23 -1.26 -18.08
CA ILE A 127 -4.80 -1.15 -17.74
C ILE A 127 -3.96 -1.11 -19.02
N ASN A 128 -4.24 -1.95 -20.01
CA ASN A 128 -3.50 -1.96 -21.27
C ASN A 128 -3.66 -0.67 -22.07
N VAL A 129 -4.86 -0.06 -22.06
CA VAL A 129 -5.08 1.26 -22.67
C VAL A 129 -4.23 2.32 -21.97
N ALA A 130 -4.31 2.43 -20.65
CA ALA A 130 -3.52 3.39 -19.89
C ALA A 130 -2.00 3.18 -20.06
N LYS A 131 -1.57 1.93 -20.15
CA LYS A 131 -0.16 1.56 -20.41
C LYS A 131 0.33 2.00 -21.78
N ALA A 132 -0.54 2.02 -22.79
CA ALA A 132 -0.19 2.49 -24.13
C ALA A 132 -0.07 4.04 -24.20
N GLU A 133 -0.76 4.75 -23.31
CA GLU A 133 -0.83 6.22 -23.31
C GLU A 133 0.19 6.88 -22.38
N LEU A 134 0.61 6.19 -21.31
CA LEU A 134 1.50 6.74 -20.29
C LEU A 134 2.94 6.25 -20.45
N ILE A 135 3.88 7.20 -20.52
CA ILE A 135 5.31 6.93 -20.37
C ILE A 135 5.57 6.41 -18.96
N ASP A 136 6.41 5.37 -18.85
CA ASP A 136 6.82 4.76 -17.58
C ASP A 136 5.65 4.25 -16.71
N PHE A 137 4.52 3.85 -17.33
CA PHE A 137 3.34 3.34 -16.64
C PHE A 137 3.67 2.35 -15.51
N ASP A 138 4.47 1.32 -15.82
CA ASP A 138 4.77 0.25 -14.86
C ASP A 138 5.55 0.76 -13.64
N ALA A 139 6.51 1.67 -13.86
CA ALA A 139 7.32 2.25 -12.79
C ALA A 139 6.55 3.31 -11.98
N GLY A 140 5.68 4.07 -12.66
CA GLY A 140 4.88 5.13 -12.06
C GLY A 140 3.70 4.62 -11.23
N LEU A 141 3.13 3.46 -11.58
CA LEU A 141 1.97 2.88 -10.91
C LEU A 141 2.34 2.45 -9.47
N THR A 142 1.68 3.04 -8.47
CA THR A 142 1.94 2.79 -7.04
C THR A 142 0.92 1.87 -6.39
N GLY A 143 -0.25 1.71 -7.02
CA GLY A 143 -1.33 0.83 -6.59
C GLY A 143 -2.60 1.04 -7.41
N MET A 144 -3.64 0.25 -7.09
CA MET A 144 -4.96 0.36 -7.70
C MET A 144 -6.03 0.21 -6.62
N LEU A 145 -6.99 1.13 -6.56
CA LEU A 145 -8.17 1.05 -5.69
C LEU A 145 -9.34 0.52 -6.49
N PHE A 146 -10.17 -0.31 -5.88
CA PHE A 146 -11.40 -0.83 -6.48
C PHE A 146 -12.60 -0.43 -5.63
N GLY A 147 -13.71 -0.12 -6.30
CA GLY A 147 -14.97 0.22 -5.66
C GLY A 147 -16.13 -0.63 -6.18
N LYS A 148 -17.34 -0.12 -6.03
CA LYS A 148 -18.55 -0.74 -6.56
C LYS A 148 -18.50 -0.92 -8.08
N GLY A 149 -18.96 -2.08 -8.55
CA GLY A 149 -19.03 -2.42 -9.97
C GLY A 149 -17.66 -2.37 -10.64
N LYS A 150 -17.57 -1.63 -11.73
CA LYS A 150 -16.34 -1.43 -12.53
C LYS A 150 -15.54 -0.19 -12.12
N SER A 151 -15.88 0.43 -11.00
CA SER A 151 -15.18 1.62 -10.52
C SER A 151 -13.79 1.26 -10.01
N TYR A 152 -12.77 1.99 -10.46
CA TYR A 152 -11.40 1.84 -9.97
C TYR A 152 -10.61 3.14 -10.09
N ILE A 153 -9.52 3.23 -9.33
CA ILE A 153 -8.53 4.30 -9.45
C ILE A 153 -7.12 3.70 -9.52
N MET A 154 -6.41 3.94 -10.62
CA MET A 154 -4.98 3.67 -10.73
C MET A 154 -4.22 4.83 -10.09
N MET A 155 -3.41 4.53 -9.07
CA MET A 155 -2.63 5.52 -8.33
C MET A 155 -1.22 5.60 -8.92
N PHE A 156 -0.73 6.80 -9.21
CA PHE A 156 0.63 7.03 -9.70
C PHE A 156 1.42 7.92 -8.74
N GLN A 157 2.74 7.93 -8.86
CA GLN A 157 3.60 8.87 -8.14
C GLN A 157 3.33 10.34 -8.52
N THR A 158 2.79 10.56 -9.72
CA THR A 158 2.52 11.87 -10.31
C THR A 158 1.14 11.91 -10.95
N GLY A 159 0.10 11.59 -10.17
CA GLY A 159 -1.29 11.65 -10.63
C GLY A 159 -2.11 10.44 -10.23
N PHE A 160 -3.29 10.34 -10.84
CA PHE A 160 -4.12 9.13 -10.81
C PHE A 160 -4.98 9.07 -12.08
N ILE A 161 -5.41 7.87 -12.47
CA ILE A 161 -6.45 7.66 -13.48
C ILE A 161 -7.64 7.02 -12.79
N ALA A 162 -8.79 7.68 -12.84
CA ALA A 162 -10.04 7.14 -12.32
C ALA A 162 -10.95 6.68 -13.45
N ASN A 163 -11.59 5.54 -13.25
CA ASN A 163 -12.72 5.09 -14.04
C ASN A 163 -13.88 4.87 -13.09
N LEU A 164 -14.97 5.57 -13.32
CA LEU A 164 -16.19 5.41 -12.54
C LEU A 164 -17.14 4.57 -13.38
N ASP A 165 -17.85 3.65 -12.74
CA ASP A 165 -18.82 2.81 -13.44
C ASP A 165 -19.98 3.70 -13.92
N ASP A 166 -20.12 3.86 -15.24
CA ASP A 166 -21.11 4.77 -15.86
C ASP A 166 -22.54 4.41 -15.48
N ASP A 167 -22.80 3.14 -15.13
CA ASP A 167 -24.12 2.66 -14.69
C ASP A 167 -24.46 3.12 -13.25
N GLU A 168 -23.46 3.51 -12.45
CA GLU A 168 -23.60 3.89 -11.04
C GLU A 168 -23.27 5.38 -10.80
N VAL A 169 -22.36 5.94 -11.60
CA VAL A 169 -21.94 7.33 -11.54
C VAL A 169 -22.40 8.04 -12.81
N THR A 170 -23.70 8.30 -12.86
CA THR A 170 -24.38 8.77 -14.08
C THR A 170 -24.35 10.30 -14.26
N THR A 171 -23.87 11.05 -13.26
CA THR A 171 -23.93 12.52 -13.25
C THR A 171 -22.68 13.16 -12.65
N GLU A 172 -22.36 14.36 -13.12
CA GLU A 172 -21.30 15.20 -12.54
C GLU A 172 -21.59 15.62 -11.09
N GLU A 173 -22.85 15.46 -10.66
CA GLU A 173 -23.28 15.77 -9.30
C GLU A 173 -22.87 14.71 -8.28
N HIS A 174 -22.45 13.52 -8.74
CA HIS A 174 -22.05 12.42 -7.89
C HIS A 174 -20.84 12.80 -7.00
N PRO A 175 -20.87 12.53 -5.68
CA PRO A 175 -19.88 13.06 -4.75
C PRO A 175 -18.44 12.59 -5.05
N LEU A 176 -18.28 11.34 -5.48
CA LEU A 176 -16.97 10.82 -5.88
C LEU A 176 -16.45 11.54 -7.14
N TYR A 177 -17.31 11.80 -8.13
CA TYR A 177 -16.93 12.51 -9.35
C TYR A 177 -16.46 13.92 -9.03
N LYS A 178 -17.24 14.67 -8.22
CA LYS A 178 -16.89 16.04 -7.81
C LYS A 178 -15.53 16.12 -7.14
N VAL A 179 -15.25 15.22 -6.20
CA VAL A 179 -13.97 15.20 -5.50
C VAL A 179 -12.81 14.86 -6.45
N LEU A 180 -12.98 13.86 -7.32
CA LEU A 180 -11.94 13.50 -8.29
C LEU A 180 -11.69 14.62 -9.31
N ALA A 181 -12.74 15.32 -9.77
CA ALA A 181 -12.61 16.46 -10.67
C ALA A 181 -11.90 17.65 -9.99
N GLN A 182 -12.25 17.95 -8.73
CA GLN A 182 -11.62 19.01 -7.94
C GLN A 182 -10.12 18.76 -7.72
N TYR A 183 -9.73 17.50 -7.54
CA TYR A 183 -8.36 17.10 -7.23
C TYR A 183 -7.66 16.40 -8.42
N GLY A 184 -8.12 16.54 -9.65
CA GLY A 184 -7.53 15.82 -10.79
C GLY A 184 -6.08 16.23 -11.09
N SER A 185 -5.88 17.43 -11.62
CA SER A 185 -4.56 17.87 -12.09
C SER A 185 -3.61 18.21 -10.94
N GLY A 186 -2.42 17.62 -10.95
CA GLY A 186 -1.32 17.92 -10.03
C GLY A 186 -1.42 17.27 -8.64
N TRP A 187 -2.44 16.43 -8.39
CA TRP A 187 -2.56 15.65 -7.17
C TRP A 187 -2.43 14.15 -7.43
N CYS A 188 -1.90 13.46 -6.44
CA CYS A 188 -1.83 12.00 -6.39
C CYS A 188 -2.77 11.51 -5.31
N ILE A 189 -3.26 10.28 -5.46
CA ILE A 189 -4.00 9.59 -4.41
C ILE A 189 -3.03 8.70 -3.65
N GLU A 190 -2.99 8.87 -2.33
CA GLU A 190 -2.10 8.15 -1.44
C GLU A 190 -2.71 6.82 -0.99
N ARG A 191 -1.83 5.90 -0.59
CA ARG A 191 -2.20 4.66 0.08
C ARG A 191 -2.97 4.94 1.38
N GLY A 192 -3.89 4.04 1.71
CA GLY A 192 -4.83 4.22 2.82
C GLY A 192 -6.11 4.96 2.41
N SER A 193 -6.22 5.35 1.14
CA SER A 193 -7.49 5.65 0.48
C SER A 193 -8.29 4.37 0.22
N SER A 194 -9.62 4.47 0.18
CA SER A 194 -10.55 3.36 -0.05
C SER A 194 -11.81 3.82 -0.77
N LEU A 195 -12.35 2.93 -1.61
CA LEU A 195 -13.64 3.08 -2.25
C LEU A 195 -14.60 2.06 -1.65
N CYS A 196 -15.87 2.42 -1.54
CA CYS A 196 -16.89 1.50 -1.04
C CYS A 196 -17.32 0.50 -2.13
N PHE A 197 -17.56 -0.75 -1.72
CA PHE A 197 -17.95 -1.83 -2.63
C PHE A 197 -19.46 -1.93 -2.87
N TYR A 198 -20.29 -1.44 -1.94
CA TYR A 198 -21.75 -1.58 -2.00
C TYR A 198 -22.47 -0.27 -2.40
N ASP A 199 -21.83 0.89 -2.27
CA ASP A 199 -22.40 2.19 -2.65
C ASP A 199 -21.30 3.14 -3.15
N SER A 200 -21.34 3.49 -4.44
CA SER A 200 -20.34 4.34 -5.10
C SER A 200 -20.23 5.74 -4.50
N ARG A 201 -21.27 6.22 -3.81
CA ARG A 201 -21.27 7.53 -3.17
C ARG A 201 -20.31 7.59 -2.01
N PHE A 202 -19.96 6.46 -1.39
CA PHE A 202 -19.12 6.41 -0.21
C PHE A 202 -17.65 6.11 -0.54
N PHE A 203 -16.76 6.89 0.06
CA PHE A 203 -15.32 6.78 -0.17
C PHE A 203 -14.54 7.50 0.93
N TYR A 204 -13.24 7.21 0.98
CA TYR A 204 -12.26 7.97 1.74
C TYR A 204 -10.99 8.11 0.88
N LEU A 205 -10.62 9.32 0.50
CA LEU A 205 -9.49 9.60 -0.38
C LEU A 205 -8.49 10.54 0.30
N LYS A 206 -7.21 10.21 0.18
CA LYS A 206 -6.06 11.02 0.60
C LYS A 206 -5.39 11.60 -0.64
N PHE A 207 -5.42 12.90 -0.81
CA PHE A 207 -4.77 13.61 -1.90
C PHE A 207 -3.48 14.27 -1.45
N LYS A 208 -2.43 14.16 -2.25
CA LYS A 208 -1.13 14.78 -1.98
C LYS A 208 -0.51 15.30 -3.27
N ARG A 209 0.10 16.48 -3.22
CA ARG A 209 0.90 16.98 -4.36
C ARG A 209 2.30 16.36 -4.33
N PRO A 210 2.89 15.99 -5.48
CA PRO A 210 4.27 15.53 -5.53
C PRO A 210 5.24 16.48 -4.82
N GLY A 211 6.13 15.94 -3.99
CA GLY A 211 7.11 16.72 -3.24
C GLY A 211 6.57 17.54 -2.06
N GLN A 212 5.25 17.58 -1.83
CA GLN A 212 4.67 18.26 -0.67
C GLN A 212 4.40 17.27 0.47
N SER A 213 4.46 17.75 1.72
CA SER A 213 4.13 16.94 2.91
C SER A 213 2.64 16.98 3.26
N GLU A 214 1.90 17.96 2.74
CA GLU A 214 0.48 18.14 3.05
C GLU A 214 -0.38 17.08 2.37
N ILE A 215 -1.25 16.44 3.17
CA ILE A 215 -2.27 15.49 2.69
C ILE A 215 -3.65 16.11 2.94
N LYS A 216 -4.44 16.24 1.87
CA LYS A 216 -5.86 16.62 1.94
C LYS A 216 -6.71 15.36 1.98
N MET A 217 -7.49 15.19 3.05
CA MET A 217 -8.38 14.04 3.24
C MET A 217 -9.81 14.44 2.87
N HIS A 218 -10.45 13.68 2.00
CA HIS A 218 -11.84 13.88 1.59
C HIS A 218 -12.61 12.58 1.73
N TRP A 219 -13.83 12.66 2.23
CA TRP A 219 -14.69 11.49 2.35
C TRP A 219 -16.14 11.87 2.18
N ASN A 220 -16.90 10.87 1.77
CA ASN A 220 -18.33 10.83 1.95
C ASN A 220 -18.62 9.47 2.58
N LEU A 221 -19.13 9.44 3.80
CA LEU A 221 -19.33 8.20 4.56
C LEU A 221 -20.80 8.09 4.95
N PRO A 222 -21.30 6.87 5.18
CA PRO A 222 -22.56 6.68 5.89
C PRO A 222 -22.57 7.47 7.20
N THR A 223 -23.75 7.95 7.63
CA THR A 223 -23.88 8.82 8.81
C THR A 223 -23.21 8.23 10.05
N HIS A 224 -23.47 6.95 10.36
CA HIS A 224 -22.89 6.27 11.52
C HIS A 224 -21.36 6.15 11.45
N MET A 225 -20.82 5.89 10.26
CA MET A 225 -19.37 5.86 10.03
C MET A 225 -18.76 7.26 10.21
N ASN A 226 -19.41 8.30 9.67
CA ASN A 226 -18.95 9.67 9.80
C ASN A 226 -18.94 10.14 11.26
N GLU A 227 -20.01 9.84 12.02
CA GLU A 227 -20.10 10.12 13.45
C GLU A 227 -18.94 9.47 14.22
N LYS A 228 -18.65 8.19 13.93
CA LYS A 228 -17.53 7.47 14.54
C LYS A 228 -16.18 8.09 14.18
N LEU A 229 -15.98 8.51 12.94
CA LEU A 229 -14.76 9.21 12.55
C LEU A 229 -14.60 10.54 13.31
N LEU A 230 -15.67 11.33 13.44
CA LEU A 230 -15.63 12.59 14.16
C LEU A 230 -15.35 12.38 15.66
N GLU A 231 -15.97 11.37 16.27
CA GLU A 231 -15.70 10.96 17.65
C GLU A 231 -14.20 10.63 17.84
N LEU A 232 -13.64 9.78 16.97
CA LEU A 232 -12.22 9.40 17.05
C LEU A 232 -11.28 10.58 16.84
N ARG A 233 -11.64 11.54 15.97
CA ARG A 233 -10.87 12.78 15.77
C ARG A 233 -10.87 13.66 17.01
N GLN A 234 -12.01 13.85 17.65
CA GLN A 234 -12.11 14.60 18.91
C GLN A 234 -11.31 13.93 20.03
N LEU A 235 -11.33 12.59 20.10
CA LEU A 235 -10.53 11.86 21.08
C LEU A 235 -9.02 12.03 20.83
N ALA A 236 -8.57 11.99 19.58
CA ALA A 236 -7.16 12.17 19.24
C ALA A 236 -6.63 13.60 19.54
N GLU A 237 -7.52 14.58 19.70
CA GLU A 237 -7.18 15.94 20.10
C GLU A 237 -6.97 16.09 21.63
N GLN A 238 -7.34 15.08 22.42
CA GLN A 238 -7.13 15.11 23.88
C GLN A 238 -5.62 15.12 24.20
N PRO A 239 -5.17 15.91 25.19
CA PRO A 239 -3.74 16.03 25.52
C PRO A 239 -3.05 14.70 25.83
N GLU A 240 -3.77 13.79 26.49
CA GLU A 240 -3.29 12.46 26.85
C GLU A 240 -3.02 11.60 25.61
N GLU A 241 -3.94 11.63 24.64
CA GLU A 241 -3.77 10.93 23.36
C GLU A 241 -2.67 11.56 22.52
N GLN A 242 -2.56 12.91 22.51
CA GLN A 242 -1.47 13.60 21.82
C GLN A 242 -0.10 13.22 22.41
N MET A 243 0.03 13.17 23.73
CA MET A 243 1.27 12.77 24.39
C MET A 243 1.60 11.31 24.09
N ALA A 244 0.60 10.42 24.15
CA ALA A 244 0.77 9.00 23.83
C ALA A 244 1.16 8.79 22.35
N MET A 245 0.60 9.57 21.43
CA MET A 245 1.00 9.55 20.01
C MET A 245 2.43 10.04 19.81
N MET A 246 2.85 11.11 20.51
CA MET A 246 4.23 11.59 20.45
C MET A 246 5.23 10.55 20.96
N GLN A 247 4.89 9.81 22.02
CA GLN A 247 5.72 8.72 22.53
C GLN A 247 5.85 7.58 21.52
N ASP A 248 4.74 7.16 20.90
CA ASP A 248 4.76 6.14 19.85
C ASP A 248 5.59 6.60 18.64
N GLU A 249 5.49 7.88 18.25
CA GLU A 249 6.27 8.47 17.16
C GLU A 249 7.77 8.51 17.48
N GLN A 250 8.15 8.89 18.70
CA GLN A 250 9.55 8.89 19.16
C GLN A 250 10.13 7.48 19.19
N ALA A 251 9.40 6.52 19.75
CA ALA A 251 9.81 5.12 19.75
C ALA A 251 10.01 4.61 18.32
N TRP A 252 9.13 5.02 17.39
CA TRP A 252 9.26 4.65 15.99
C TRP A 252 10.43 5.30 15.28
N MET A 253 10.70 6.60 15.49
CA MET A 253 11.86 7.25 14.89
C MET A 253 13.16 6.53 15.29
N GLN A 254 13.25 6.04 16.53
CA GLN A 254 14.38 5.23 16.99
C GLN A 254 14.49 3.90 16.23
N VAL A 255 13.39 3.14 16.11
CA VAL A 255 13.36 1.87 15.37
C VAL A 255 13.69 2.08 13.88
N SER A 256 13.15 3.13 13.27
CA SER A 256 13.40 3.50 11.88
C SER A 256 14.88 3.85 11.64
N GLN A 257 15.49 4.63 12.53
CA GLN A 257 16.92 4.93 12.48
C GLN A 257 17.79 3.67 12.63
N MET A 258 17.46 2.76 13.55
CA MET A 258 18.17 1.50 13.69
C MET A 258 18.11 0.66 12.42
N ARG A 259 16.95 0.62 11.74
CA ARG A 259 16.79 -0.09 10.46
C ARG A 259 17.59 0.55 9.33
N MET A 260 17.49 1.86 9.16
CA MET A 260 18.28 2.57 8.15
C MET A 260 19.78 2.33 8.37
N ASN A 261 20.25 2.36 9.62
CA ASN A 261 21.64 2.04 9.95
C ASN A 261 22.00 0.59 9.61
N ALA A 262 21.12 -0.38 9.90
CA ALA A 262 21.34 -1.79 9.54
C ALA A 262 21.36 -2.01 8.02
N GLU A 263 20.47 -1.36 7.26
CA GLU A 263 20.43 -1.41 5.79
C GLU A 263 21.67 -0.75 5.18
N LEU A 264 22.11 0.40 5.70
CA LEU A 264 23.35 1.07 5.29
C LEU A 264 24.59 0.21 5.58
N GLN A 265 24.65 -0.41 6.77
CA GLN A 265 25.73 -1.33 7.11
C GLN A 265 25.76 -2.55 6.19
N MET A 266 24.59 -3.15 5.90
CA MET A 266 24.49 -4.28 4.99
C MET A 266 24.87 -3.89 3.54
N SER A 267 24.42 -2.73 3.08
CA SER A 267 24.77 -2.17 1.77
C SER A 267 26.28 -1.91 1.66
N ASN A 268 26.88 -1.30 2.69
CA ASN A 268 28.32 -1.08 2.75
C ASN A 268 29.11 -2.41 2.82
N MET A 269 28.60 -3.42 3.53
CA MET A 269 29.19 -4.76 3.53
C MET A 269 29.11 -5.42 2.16
N MET A 270 27.97 -5.35 1.46
CA MET A 270 27.84 -5.89 0.10
C MET A 270 28.73 -5.14 -0.89
N ALA A 271 28.80 -3.81 -0.82
CA ALA A 271 29.69 -3.00 -1.64
C ALA A 271 31.17 -3.38 -1.39
N ASN A 272 31.58 -3.54 -0.13
CA ASN A 272 32.93 -3.96 0.23
C ASN A 272 33.24 -5.41 -0.18
N MET A 273 32.27 -6.33 -0.09
CA MET A 273 32.41 -7.70 -0.59
C MET A 273 32.51 -7.75 -2.11
N MET A 274 31.73 -6.94 -2.84
CA MET A 274 31.87 -6.81 -4.30
C MET A 274 33.19 -6.16 -4.69
N HIS A 275 33.69 -5.19 -3.91
CA HIS A 275 34.99 -4.56 -4.15
C HIS A 275 36.16 -5.54 -3.88
N ARG A 276 36.07 -6.35 -2.81
CA ARG A 276 37.05 -7.42 -2.52
C ARG A 276 36.94 -8.61 -3.49
N GLY A 277 35.74 -8.96 -3.94
CA GLY A 277 35.49 -9.99 -4.95
C GLY A 277 36.01 -9.59 -6.33
N GLY A 278 35.88 -8.31 -6.71
CA GLY A 278 36.47 -7.77 -7.94
C GLY A 278 38.00 -7.74 -7.93
N LEU A 279 38.62 -7.46 -6.77
CA LEU A 279 40.07 -7.53 -6.60
C LEU A 279 40.59 -8.98 -6.54
N GLY A 280 39.79 -9.93 -6.06
CA GLY A 280 40.14 -11.35 -6.04
C GLY A 280 40.16 -12.03 -7.42
N ILE A 281 39.31 -11.57 -8.36
CA ILE A 281 39.28 -12.09 -9.73
C ILE A 281 40.48 -11.55 -10.55
N LEU A 282 40.94 -10.33 -10.28
CA LEU A 282 42.15 -9.78 -10.91
C LEU A 282 43.45 -10.39 -10.35
N ALA A 283 43.49 -10.80 -9.07
CA ALA A 283 44.65 -11.48 -8.50
C ALA A 283 44.75 -12.98 -8.85
N ALA A 284 43.61 -13.65 -9.11
CA ALA A 284 43.60 -15.05 -9.58
C ALA A 284 43.91 -15.19 -11.09
N ALA A 285 43.79 -14.11 -11.87
CA ALA A 285 44.12 -14.09 -13.29
C ALA A 285 45.61 -13.79 -13.61
N SER A 286 46.44 -13.50 -12.60
CA SER A 286 47.88 -13.24 -12.77
C SER A 286 48.79 -14.34 -12.20
N GLY A 287 48.27 -15.56 -12.02
CA GLY A 287 49.06 -16.75 -11.66
C GLY A 287 49.89 -17.30 -12.83
N GLY A 288 50.71 -16.44 -13.45
CA GLY A 288 51.73 -16.83 -14.41
C GLY A 288 53.05 -17.04 -13.69
N ASN A 289 53.52 -18.28 -13.66
CA ASN A 289 54.88 -18.65 -13.25
C ASN A 289 55.91 -17.78 -13.99
N VAL A 290 56.70 -17.00 -13.25
CA VAL A 290 57.97 -16.48 -13.73
C VAL A 290 59.05 -17.42 -13.22
N GLU A 291 59.45 -18.36 -14.06
CA GLU A 291 60.70 -19.11 -13.90
C GLU A 291 61.88 -18.13 -13.99
N VAL A 292 62.67 -18.07 -12.93
CA VAL A 292 64.02 -17.48 -12.97
C VAL A 292 64.92 -18.51 -13.66
N VAL A 293 65.25 -18.26 -14.93
CA VAL A 293 66.30 -19.02 -15.63
C VAL A 293 67.64 -18.36 -15.32
N GLU A 294 68.42 -18.95 -14.43
CA GLU A 294 69.85 -18.71 -14.36
C GLU A 294 70.50 -19.23 -15.66
N ARG A 295 71.10 -18.33 -16.44
CA ARG A 295 72.12 -18.70 -17.42
C ARG A 295 73.45 -18.13 -16.99
N TYR A 296 74.33 -19.03 -16.55
CA TYR A 296 75.76 -18.83 -16.54
C TYR A 296 76.24 -18.60 -17.99
N TYR A 297 76.84 -17.43 -18.24
CA TYR A 297 78.20 -17.23 -18.77
C TYR A 297 78.59 -15.76 -18.59
#